data_AF-A0A0R0LWM5-F1
#
_entry.id   AF-A0A0R0LWM5-F1
#
_cell.length_a   1.000
_cell.length_b   1.000
_cell.length_c   1.000
_cell.angle_alpha   90.00
_cell.angle_beta   90.00
_cell.angle_gamma   90.00
#
_symmetry.space_group_name_H-M   'P 1'
#
loop_
_entity.id
_entity.type
_entity.pdbx_description
1 polymer ?
#
loop_
_entity_poly.entity_id
_entity_poly.type
_entity_poly.pdbx_seq_one_letter_code
_entity_poly.pdbx_strand_id
1 'polypeptide(L)'
;MSKFNKLHQSQFLSITHYVKNLEIMAEKIAIVLDISEKEKNALITTNFFAGLASHTAIYLQRENVKGVQKAKKELEKLETILFSEATPAIQAQIRPTTTPAEPPENKMTPIQGKRCIVHPNNDHNNEDCIVQKIREREKLRAQNDKKNNNTIAAIIENQFILHRHSQS
;
A
#
# COMPACT_ATOMS: atom_id res chain seq x y z
N MET A 1 6.08 21.92 -16.80
CA MET A 1 6.81 20.70 -16.40
C MET A 1 5.84 19.70 -15.80
N SER A 2 5.85 18.48 -16.34
CA SER A 2 4.89 17.39 -16.14
C SER A 2 4.67 17.00 -14.67
N LYS A 3 3.43 16.68 -14.28
CA LYS A 3 3.05 16.13 -12.95
C LYS A 3 3.80 14.85 -12.58
N PHE A 4 4.48 14.21 -13.55
CA PHE A 4 5.21 12.96 -13.37
C PHE A 4 6.39 13.09 -12.39
N ASN A 5 7.13 14.21 -12.44
CA ASN A 5 8.29 14.45 -11.57
C ASN A 5 7.92 14.77 -10.11
N LYS A 6 6.62 14.78 -9.75
CA LYS A 6 6.14 15.12 -8.40
C LYS A 6 5.79 13.88 -7.56
N LEU A 7 5.90 12.68 -8.13
CA LEU A 7 5.57 11.44 -7.44
C LEU A 7 6.74 11.00 -6.58
N HIS A 8 6.59 11.19 -5.27
CA HIS A 8 7.54 10.74 -4.27
C HIS A 8 6.99 9.56 -3.49
N GLN A 9 7.85 8.57 -3.20
CA GLN A 9 7.50 7.37 -2.43
C GLN A 9 6.80 7.70 -1.11
N SER A 10 7.23 8.75 -0.40
CA SER A 10 6.66 9.17 0.89
C SER A 10 5.20 9.60 0.84
N GLN A 11 4.66 9.88 -0.36
CA GLN A 11 3.24 10.20 -0.57
C GLN A 11 2.35 8.95 -0.58
N PHE A 12 2.95 7.76 -0.59
CA PHE A 12 2.24 6.50 -0.74
C PHE A 12 2.39 5.63 0.51
N LEU A 13 1.35 4.83 0.75
CA LEU A 13 1.27 3.90 1.88
C LEU A 13 2.21 2.69 1.76
N SER A 14 2.58 2.33 0.54
CA SER A 14 3.43 1.17 0.26
C SER A 14 4.14 1.36 -1.07
N ILE A 15 5.24 0.62 -1.24
CA ILE A 15 5.99 0.60 -2.49
C ILE A 15 5.14 0.06 -3.65
N THR A 16 4.24 -0.90 -3.39
CA THR A 16 3.30 -1.39 -4.40
C THR A 16 2.36 -0.27 -4.88
N HIS A 17 1.84 0.56 -3.98
CA HIS A 17 1.01 1.71 -4.35
C HIS A 17 1.82 2.76 -5.13
N TYR A 18 3.05 3.02 -4.72
CA TYR A 18 3.95 3.93 -5.43
C TYR A 18 4.19 3.48 -6.87
N VAL A 19 4.63 2.24 -7.07
CA VAL A 19 4.93 1.68 -8.40
C VAL A 19 3.69 1.66 -9.29
N LYS A 20 2.53 1.25 -8.77
CA LYS A 20 1.27 1.23 -9.53
C LYS A 20 0.89 2.63 -10.03
N ASN A 21 1.10 3.67 -9.23
CA ASN A 21 0.81 5.05 -9.64
C ASN A 21 1.78 5.56 -10.70
N LEU A 22 3.06 5.16 -10.63
CA LEU A 22 4.02 5.42 -11.70
C LEU A 22 3.59 4.76 -13.01
N GLU A 23 3.20 3.49 -12.97
CA GLU A 23 2.72 2.74 -14.15
C GLU A 23 1.49 3.40 -14.78
N ILE A 24 0.47 3.75 -13.98
CA ILE A 24 -0.74 4.43 -14.46
C ILE A 24 -0.40 5.77 -15.12
N MET A 25 0.50 6.55 -14.53
CA MET A 25 0.87 7.85 -15.07
C MET A 25 1.75 7.71 -16.32
N ALA A 26 2.63 6.69 -16.38
CA ALA A 26 3.45 6.41 -17.55
C ALA A 26 2.58 5.95 -18.72
N GLU A 27 1.55 5.16 -18.46
CA GLU A 27 0.56 4.73 -19.46
C GLU A 27 -0.19 5.93 -20.05
N LYS A 28 -0.64 6.87 -19.21
CA LYS A 28 -1.29 8.10 -19.69
C LYS A 28 -0.36 8.92 -20.59
N ILE A 29 0.91 9.02 -20.21
CA ILE A 29 1.92 9.73 -21.02
C ILE A 29 2.16 8.98 -22.33
N ALA A 30 2.23 7.64 -22.28
CA ALA A 30 2.41 6.80 -23.46
C ALA A 30 1.31 7.01 -24.49
N ILE A 31 0.06 7.05 -24.04
CA ILE A 31 -1.10 7.30 -24.92
C ILE A 31 -1.07 8.72 -25.50
N VAL A 32 -0.77 9.74 -24.67
CA VAL A 32 -0.83 11.14 -25.10
C VAL A 32 0.33 11.52 -26.04
N LEU A 33 1.51 10.96 -25.80
CA LEU A 33 2.73 11.29 -26.57
C LEU A 33 3.09 10.24 -27.62
N ASP A 34 2.30 9.17 -27.75
CA ASP A 34 2.53 8.05 -28.66
C ASP A 34 3.96 7.49 -28.57
N ILE A 35 4.43 7.28 -27.34
CA ILE A 35 5.78 6.77 -27.08
C ILE A 35 5.80 5.26 -26.95
N SER A 36 6.91 4.65 -27.35
CA SER A 36 7.10 3.20 -27.35
C SER A 36 7.10 2.60 -25.94
N GLU A 37 6.84 1.30 -25.85
CA GLU A 37 6.91 0.58 -24.58
C GLU A 37 8.31 0.63 -23.93
N LYS A 38 9.37 0.68 -24.75
CA LYS A 38 10.74 0.87 -24.28
C LYS A 38 10.90 2.23 -23.59
N GLU A 39 10.36 3.30 -24.17
CA GLU A 39 10.40 4.65 -23.60
C GLU A 39 9.54 4.75 -22.35
N LYS A 40 8.36 4.12 -22.34
CA LYS A 40 7.51 4.01 -21.15
C LYS A 40 8.26 3.35 -19.99
N ASN A 41 8.98 2.25 -20.25
CA ASN A 41 9.77 1.55 -19.24
C ASN A 41 10.96 2.37 -18.75
N ALA A 42 11.61 3.12 -19.64
CA ALA A 42 12.66 4.07 -19.27
C ALA A 42 12.11 5.17 -18.36
N LEU A 43 10.94 5.74 -18.70
CA LEU A 43 10.25 6.77 -17.93
C LEU A 43 9.91 6.27 -16.51
N ILE A 44 9.34 5.07 -16.39
CA ILE A 44 9.09 4.41 -15.09
C ILE A 44 10.39 4.23 -14.32
N THR A 45 11.44 3.72 -14.95
CA THR A 45 12.72 3.45 -14.29
C THR A 45 13.35 4.72 -13.73
N THR A 46 13.45 5.77 -14.54
CA THR A 46 14.02 7.06 -14.12
C THR A 46 13.23 7.65 -12.96
N ASN A 47 11.90 7.62 -13.01
CA ASN A 47 11.08 8.26 -11.99
C ASN A 47 10.93 7.42 -10.73
N PHE A 48 10.99 6.09 -10.85
CA PHE A 48 11.04 5.19 -9.70
C PHE A 48 12.23 5.54 -8.80
N PHE A 49 13.46 5.55 -9.34
CA PHE A 49 14.64 5.81 -8.52
C PHE A 49 14.74 7.28 -8.08
N ALA A 50 14.32 8.23 -8.91
CA ALA A 50 14.33 9.64 -8.56
C ALA A 50 13.30 10.01 -7.47
N GLY A 51 12.18 9.29 -7.40
CA GLY A 51 11.12 9.54 -6.42
C GLY A 51 11.27 8.77 -5.11
N LEU A 52 12.26 7.89 -4.96
CA LEU A 52 12.53 7.21 -3.69
C LEU A 52 12.92 8.20 -2.60
N ALA A 53 12.58 7.86 -1.35
CA ALA A 53 13.13 8.58 -0.21
C ALA A 53 14.65 8.32 -0.12
N SER A 54 15.41 9.32 0.34
CA SER A 54 16.88 9.25 0.35
C SER A 54 17.43 8.02 1.08
N HIS A 55 16.82 7.64 2.21
CA HIS A 55 17.23 6.46 2.97
C HIS A 55 16.98 5.16 2.19
N THR A 56 15.86 5.06 1.48
CA THR A 56 15.51 3.91 0.64
C THR A 56 16.47 3.80 -0.55
N ALA A 57 16.78 4.92 -1.19
CA ALA A 57 17.73 4.96 -2.31
C ALA A 57 19.14 4.51 -1.88
N ILE A 58 19.63 5.03 -0.74
CA ILE A 58 20.94 4.65 -0.17
C ILE A 58 20.97 3.16 0.16
N TYR A 59 19.91 2.63 0.76
CA TYR A 59 19.81 1.20 1.06
C TYR A 59 19.93 0.34 -0.21
N LEU A 60 19.14 0.63 -1.24
CA LEU A 60 19.18 -0.15 -2.49
C LEU A 60 20.54 -0.06 -3.19
N GLN A 61 21.20 1.09 -3.11
CA GLN A 61 22.54 1.27 -3.65
C GLN A 61 23.57 0.42 -2.88
N ARG A 62 23.50 0.41 -1.55
CA ARG A 62 24.37 -0.40 -0.68
C ARG A 62 24.21 -1.89 -0.96
N GLU A 63 22.96 -2.35 -1.10
CA GLU A 63 22.64 -3.75 -1.40
C GLU A 63 22.80 -4.09 -2.89
N ASN A 64 23.30 -3.15 -3.72
CA ASN A 64 23.52 -3.32 -5.16
C ASN A 64 22.27 -3.82 -5.92
N VAL A 65 21.08 -3.39 -5.47
CA VAL A 65 19.81 -3.81 -6.06
C VAL A 65 19.52 -2.95 -7.29
N LYS A 66 19.68 -3.56 -8.47
CA LYS A 66 19.47 -2.90 -9.77
C LYS A 66 18.15 -3.33 -10.42
N GLY A 67 17.48 -2.35 -11.02
CA GLY A 67 16.24 -2.55 -11.78
C GLY A 67 14.98 -2.48 -10.92
N VAL A 68 13.94 -1.86 -11.48
CA VAL A 68 12.69 -1.54 -10.79
C VAL A 68 12.04 -2.77 -10.17
N GLN A 69 11.96 -3.89 -10.88
CA GLN A 69 11.29 -5.10 -10.39
C GLN A 69 12.03 -5.74 -9.20
N LYS A 70 13.37 -5.75 -9.23
CA LYS A 70 14.17 -6.28 -8.10
C LYS A 70 14.07 -5.36 -6.89
N ALA A 71 14.18 -4.04 -7.12
CA ALA A 71 14.02 -3.04 -6.08
C ALA A 71 12.64 -3.11 -5.43
N LYS A 72 11.57 -3.17 -6.23
CA LYS A 72 10.20 -3.34 -5.73
C LYS A 72 10.09 -4.57 -4.82
N LYS A 73 10.55 -5.74 -5.25
CA LYS A 73 10.47 -6.98 -4.44
C LYS A 73 11.23 -6.86 -3.12
N GLU A 74 12.43 -6.28 -3.13
CA GLU A 74 13.21 -6.10 -1.91
C GLU A 74 12.50 -5.15 -0.94
N LEU A 75 11.98 -4.04 -1.44
CA LEU A 75 11.23 -3.08 -0.62
C LEU A 75 9.91 -3.67 -0.11
N GLU A 76 9.20 -4.47 -0.90
CA GLU A 76 7.98 -5.18 -0.46
C GLU A 76 8.29 -6.17 0.68
N LYS A 77 9.44 -6.85 0.61
CA LYS A 77 9.91 -7.74 1.68
C LYS A 77 10.21 -6.95 2.96
N LEU A 78 10.92 -5.83 2.87
CA LEU A 78 11.19 -4.97 4.02
C LEU A 78 9.92 -4.40 4.63
N GLU A 79 8.99 -3.91 3.81
CA GLU A 79 7.68 -3.44 4.26
C GLU A 79 6.93 -4.55 5.01
N THR A 80 6.94 -5.78 4.48
CA THR A 80 6.31 -6.93 5.14
C THR A 80 6.91 -7.20 6.52
N ILE A 81 8.24 -7.17 6.64
CA ILE A 81 8.94 -7.33 7.92
C ILE A 81 8.51 -6.22 8.90
N LEU A 82 8.59 -4.95 8.48
CA LEU A 82 8.22 -3.80 9.30
C LEU A 82 6.77 -3.87 9.78
N PHE A 83 5.83 -4.25 8.91
CA PHE A 83 4.43 -4.43 9.30
C PHE A 83 4.24 -5.61 10.25
N SER A 84 4.95 -6.72 10.03
CA SER A 84 4.87 -7.90 10.89
C SER A 84 5.45 -7.66 12.29
N GLU A 85 6.51 -6.85 12.41
CA GLU A 85 7.15 -6.49 13.69
C GLU A 85 6.39 -5.39 14.43
N ALA A 86 5.72 -4.48 13.72
CA ALA A 86 4.86 -3.46 14.32
C ALA A 86 3.60 -4.05 14.96
N THR A 87 3.10 -5.19 14.46
CA THR A 87 1.84 -5.79 14.92
C THR A 87 1.90 -6.28 16.39
N PRO A 88 2.92 -7.06 16.82
CA PRO A 88 3.06 -7.46 18.22
C PRO A 88 3.39 -6.28 19.15
N ALA A 89 4.19 -5.30 18.71
CA ALA A 89 4.55 -4.14 19.52
C ALA A 89 3.35 -3.26 19.89
N ILE A 90 2.38 -3.15 18.96
CA ILE A 90 1.13 -2.40 19.18
C ILE A 90 0.16 -3.23 20.03
N GLN A 91 0.06 -4.56 19.82
CA GLN A 91 -0.78 -5.43 20.66
C GLN A 91 -0.30 -5.49 22.12
N ALA A 92 1.01 -5.37 22.37
CA ALA A 92 1.55 -5.27 23.73
C ALA A 92 1.16 -3.96 24.44
N GLN A 93 0.87 -2.89 23.70
CA GLN A 93 0.35 -1.62 24.24
C GLN A 93 -1.17 -1.61 24.43
N ILE A 94 -1.90 -2.47 23.69
CA ILE A 94 -3.35 -2.68 23.86
C ILE A 94 -3.57 -3.86 24.83
N ARG A 95 -3.01 -3.79 26.03
CA ARG A 95 -3.51 -4.63 27.14
C ARG A 95 -4.75 -3.94 27.71
N PRO A 96 -5.92 -4.61 27.78
CA PRO A 96 -7.04 -4.08 28.53
C PRO A 96 -6.63 -4.03 30.00
N THR A 97 -6.54 -2.83 30.57
CA THR A 97 -6.44 -2.65 32.02
C THR A 97 -7.79 -3.01 32.64
N THR A 98 -8.03 -4.31 32.83
CA THR A 98 -9.17 -4.78 33.62
C THR A 98 -8.78 -4.73 35.09
N THR A 99 -9.05 -3.62 35.74
CA THR A 99 -9.28 -3.56 37.19
C THR A 99 -10.34 -2.50 37.45
N PRO A 100 -11.49 -2.83 38.09
CA PRO A 100 -12.47 -1.84 38.45
C PRO A 100 -11.95 -1.08 39.68
N ALA A 101 -11.56 0.17 39.48
CA ALA A 101 -11.38 1.13 40.56
C ALA A 101 -12.39 2.27 40.35
N GLU A 102 -13.08 2.59 41.43
CA GLU A 102 -14.14 3.60 41.55
C GLU A 102 -13.78 4.96 40.92
N PRO A 103 -14.78 5.75 40.50
CA PRO A 103 -14.54 6.99 39.78
C PRO A 103 -14.10 8.11 40.75
N PRO A 104 -12.96 8.78 40.52
CA PRO A 104 -12.80 10.12 41.05
C PRO A 104 -13.43 11.10 40.06
N GLU A 105 -14.47 11.79 40.52
CA GLU A 105 -14.91 13.06 39.94
C GLU A 105 -13.71 14.01 39.86
N ASN A 106 -13.20 14.28 38.65
CA ASN A 106 -12.53 15.55 38.41
C ASN A 106 -12.43 15.90 36.92
N LYS A 107 -13.25 16.88 36.55
CA LYS A 107 -13.02 17.92 35.54
C LYS A 107 -12.44 17.43 34.22
N MET A 108 -13.34 17.16 33.28
CA MET A 108 -13.07 17.19 31.85
C MET A 108 -12.43 18.52 31.47
N THR A 109 -11.11 18.55 31.34
CA THR A 109 -10.45 19.50 30.44
C THR A 109 -10.57 18.94 29.03
N PRO A 110 -11.08 19.71 28.05
CA PRO A 110 -11.11 19.26 26.67
C PRO A 110 -9.66 19.11 26.19
N ILE A 111 -9.24 17.86 25.94
CA ILE A 111 -7.98 17.60 25.25
C ILE A 111 -8.15 18.19 23.86
N GLN A 112 -7.48 19.32 23.61
CA GLN A 112 -7.44 19.96 22.31
C GLN A 112 -7.01 18.91 21.27
N GLY A 113 -7.95 18.58 20.37
CA GLY A 113 -7.80 17.54 19.38
C GLY A 113 -6.62 17.82 18.47
N LYS A 114 -5.56 17.04 18.63
CA LYS A 114 -4.46 17.01 17.66
C LYS A 114 -5.03 16.45 16.37
N ARG A 115 -5.31 17.34 15.41
CA ARG A 115 -5.75 16.95 14.07
C ARG A 115 -4.78 15.96 13.45
N CYS A 116 -5.31 15.05 12.65
CA CYS A 116 -4.51 14.05 11.98
C CYS A 116 -3.41 14.71 11.13
N ILE A 117 -2.16 14.27 11.30
CA ILE A 117 -1.00 14.77 10.54
C ILE A 117 -1.17 14.49 9.04
N VAL A 118 -1.89 13.41 8.70
CA VAL A 118 -2.17 12.98 7.33
C VAL A 118 -3.32 13.78 6.71
N HIS A 119 -4.29 14.20 7.53
CA HIS A 119 -5.48 14.93 7.10
C HIS A 119 -5.72 16.17 7.99
N PRO A 120 -4.89 17.20 7.89
CA PRO A 120 -4.94 18.36 8.78
C PRO A 120 -6.21 19.21 8.63
N ASN A 121 -6.99 18.96 7.57
CA ASN A 121 -8.26 19.63 7.26
C ASN A 121 -9.49 18.83 7.71
N ASN A 122 -9.32 17.60 8.21
CA ASN A 122 -10.42 16.78 8.70
C ASN A 122 -10.38 16.74 10.24
N ASP A 123 -11.55 16.79 10.87
CA ASP A 123 -11.68 16.69 12.33
C ASP A 123 -11.67 15.22 12.77
N HIS A 124 -10.51 14.60 12.67
CA HIS A 124 -10.20 13.33 13.33
C HIS A 124 -8.75 13.37 13.82
N ASN A 125 -8.43 12.57 14.83
CA ASN A 125 -7.08 12.47 15.35
C ASN A 125 -6.28 11.37 14.61
N ASN A 126 -5.00 11.21 14.92
CA ASN A 126 -4.17 10.18 14.28
C ASN A 126 -4.64 8.75 14.59
N GLU A 127 -5.16 8.49 15.79
CA GLU A 127 -5.65 7.17 16.19
C GLU A 127 -6.88 6.78 15.37
N ASP A 128 -7.83 7.70 15.21
CA ASP A 128 -9.01 7.54 14.36
C ASP A 128 -8.63 7.27 12.90
N CYS A 129 -7.61 7.99 12.40
CA CYS A 129 -7.08 7.77 11.05
C CYS A 129 -6.54 6.35 10.85
N ILE A 130 -5.83 5.83 11.85
CA ILE A 130 -5.23 4.49 11.81
C ILE A 130 -6.34 3.44 11.84
N VAL A 131 -7.32 3.57 12.73
CA VAL A 131 -8.45 2.65 12.85
C VAL A 131 -9.27 2.61 11.56
N GLN A 132 -9.56 3.77 10.95
CA GLN A 132 -10.28 3.83 9.69
C GLN A 132 -9.51 3.16 8.55
N LYS A 133 -8.19 3.39 8.47
CA LYS A 133 -7.32 2.75 7.46
C LYS A 133 -7.27 1.23 7.61
N ILE A 134 -7.24 0.71 8.83
CA ILE A 134 -7.26 -0.75 9.09
C ILE A 134 -8.58 -1.35 8.57
N ARG A 135 -9.72 -0.73 8.90
CA ARG A 135 -11.04 -1.19 8.43
C ARG A 135 -11.19 -1.18 6.91
N GLU A 136 -10.67 -0.16 6.23
CA GLU A 136 -10.68 -0.09 4.77
C GLU A 136 -9.82 -1.20 4.14
N ARG A 137 -8.68 -1.52 4.76
CA ARG A 137 -7.78 -2.60 4.30
C ARG A 137 -8.41 -3.98 4.45
N GLU A 138 -9.13 -4.22 5.54
CA GLU A 138 -9.88 -5.47 5.74
C GLU A 138 -11.00 -5.65 4.72
N LYS A 139 -11.74 -4.57 4.39
CA LYS A 139 -12.75 -4.59 3.33
C LYS A 139 -12.15 -4.93 1.96
N LEU A 140 -10.99 -4.36 1.63
CA LEU A 140 -10.30 -4.65 0.36
C LEU A 140 -9.79 -6.08 0.28
N ARG A 141 -9.29 -6.66 1.40
CA ARG A 141 -8.90 -8.07 1.46
C ARG A 141 -10.10 -8.99 1.22
N ALA A 142 -11.21 -8.76 1.95
CA ALA A 142 -12.43 -9.54 1.77
C ALA A 142 -12.99 -9.49 0.33
N GLN A 143 -12.86 -8.34 -0.35
CA GLN A 143 -13.26 -8.20 -1.76
C GLN A 143 -12.33 -8.96 -2.73
N ASN A 144 -11.02 -8.93 -2.50
CA ASN A 144 -10.06 -9.66 -3.32
C ASN A 144 -10.20 -11.17 -3.15
N ASP A 145 -10.45 -11.65 -1.93
CA ASP A 145 -10.69 -13.07 -1.65
C ASP A 145 -11.95 -13.56 -2.37
N LYS A 146 -13.02 -12.75 -2.37
CA LYS A 146 -14.25 -13.06 -3.10
C LYS A 146 -14.05 -13.09 -4.63
N LYS A 147 -13.23 -12.17 -5.17
CA LYS A 147 -12.93 -12.11 -6.60
C LYS A 147 -12.08 -13.30 -7.05
N ASN A 148 -11.07 -13.67 -6.26
CA ASN A 148 -10.22 -14.83 -6.53
C ASN A 148 -11.01 -16.14 -6.51
N ASN A 149 -11.92 -16.31 -5.55
CA ASN A 149 -12.77 -17.50 -5.48
C ASN A 149 -13.70 -17.63 -6.70
N ASN A 150 -14.26 -16.52 -7.19
CA ASN A 150 -15.07 -16.53 -8.42
C ASN A 150 -14.25 -16.86 -9.67
N THR A 151 -13.00 -16.39 -9.74
CA THR A 151 -12.09 -16.72 -10.85
C THR A 151 -11.70 -18.20 -10.85
N ILE A 152 -11.42 -18.77 -9.67
CA ILE A 152 -11.10 -20.19 -9.53
C ILE A 152 -12.30 -21.06 -9.93
N ALA A 153 -13.52 -20.69 -9.52
CA ALA A 153 -14.74 -21.40 -9.91
C ALA A 153 -14.94 -21.41 -11.44
N ALA A 154 -14.75 -20.27 -12.11
CA ALA A 154 -14.88 -20.16 -13.57
C ALA A 154 -13.80 -20.93 -14.35
N ILE A 155 -12.59 -21.09 -13.78
CA ILE A 155 -11.52 -21.90 -14.39
C ILE A 155 -11.86 -23.40 -14.29
N ILE A 156 -12.35 -23.84 -13.13
CA ILE A 156 -12.75 -25.24 -12.91
C ILE A 156 -13.91 -25.63 -13.82
N GLU A 157 -14.90 -24.75 -13.98
CA GLU A 157 -16.07 -24.98 -14.84
C GLU A 157 -15.67 -25.10 -16.33
N ASN A 158 -14.77 -24.25 -16.81
CA ASN A 158 -14.24 -24.33 -18.18
C ASN A 158 -13.40 -25.60 -18.44
N GLN A 159 -12.61 -26.05 -17.44
CA GLN A 159 -11.87 -27.31 -17.57
C GLN A 159 -12.81 -28.52 -17.63
N PHE A 160 -13.92 -28.49 -16.90
CA PHE A 160 -14.92 -29.56 -16.92
C PHE A 160 -15.67 -29.65 -18.26
N ILE A 161 -15.96 -28.51 -18.90
CA ILE A 161 -16.61 -28.45 -20.21
C ILE A 161 -15.70 -29.01 -21.31
N LEU A 162 -14.41 -28.63 -21.31
CA LEU A 162 -13.43 -29.11 -22.30
C LEU A 162 -13.21 -30.63 -22.22
N HIS A 163 -13.23 -31.20 -21.02
CA HIS A 163 -13.07 -32.65 -20.83
C HIS A 163 -14.26 -33.48 -21.32
N ARG A 164 -15.47 -32.89 -21.34
CA ARG A 164 -16.68 -33.55 -21.84
C ARG A 164 -16.73 -33.62 -23.37
N HIS A 165 -16.15 -32.64 -24.06
CA HIS A 165 -16.08 -32.61 -25.52
C HIS A 165 -14.96 -33.49 -26.10
N SER A 166 -14.02 -33.97 -25.29
CA SER A 166 -12.95 -34.88 -25.74
C SER A 166 -13.30 -36.37 -25.60
N GLN A 167 -14.50 -36.70 -25.12
CA GLN A 167 -14.99 -38.07 -24.94
C GLN A 167 -16.28 -38.39 -25.73
N SER A 168 -16.70 -37.50 -26.64
CA SER A 168 -17.74 -37.76 -27.65
C SER A 168 -17.11 -37.80 -29.03
#